data_AF-A0A223Q443-F1
#
_entry.id   AF-A0A223Q443-F1
#
_cell.length_a   1.000
_cell.length_b   1.000
_cell.length_c   1.000
_cell.angle_alpha   90.00
_cell.angle_beta   90.00
_cell.angle_gamma   90.00
#
_symmetry.space_group_name_H-M   'P 1'
#
loop_
_entity.id
_entity.type
_entity.pdbx_description
1 polymer ?
#
loop_
_entity_poly.entity_id
_entity_poly.type
_entity_poly.pdbx_seq_one_letter_code
_entity_poly.pdbx_strand_id
1 'polypeptide(L)'
;MYPINRDALVCPMHLRTARLRLKGMWKDSDEATNDVVRALEAGWFLIPAGREGNYTKRQFEAFDKCFAAAPWVKQIQHEAGDFDKRLRARLGARFERLFSGGRKLTSPLTQALALPHRVARLPLSFEAGAFGPELLVSCLEDTQKVCLRIQDEMQGLEPDWVLAESVDVGALVEHLNRARCVHLLIPILVATSPSYLPREQQGWLWQVQVGNLTVTEYLDRIARRDQEHTDHVCESWRRRFAQIRTLASVLESLPSYHQATITRRLQSADWRFRAKRWQGSLVIDLGDLHEVGARHQLRDGFELVNFVLALDQALERAEPCWDSYHRGEHSAFAQVERMREEMAQEGPPRGLGDVFRSNQPTQLDSPLRAL
;
A
#
# COMPACT_ATOMS: atom_id res chain seq x y z
N MET A 1 -18.99 28.15 18.68
CA MET A 1 -19.83 26.93 18.51
C MET A 1 -21.21 27.22 19.07
N TYR A 2 -22.30 26.83 18.40
CA TYR A 2 -23.66 27.08 18.89
C TYR A 2 -23.93 26.29 20.19
N PRO A 3 -24.28 26.94 21.32
CA PRO A 3 -24.56 26.22 22.56
C PRO A 3 -25.89 25.48 22.48
N ILE A 4 -25.91 24.21 22.88
CA ILE A 4 -27.15 23.43 23.07
C ILE A 4 -27.54 23.54 24.54
N ASN A 5 -28.67 24.18 24.82
CA ASN A 5 -29.23 24.23 26.18
C ASN A 5 -29.95 22.91 26.48
N ARG A 6 -29.20 21.89 26.89
CA ARG A 6 -29.72 20.54 27.15
C ARG A 6 -30.87 20.57 28.14
N ASP A 7 -30.70 21.25 29.27
CA ASP A 7 -31.69 21.32 30.34
C ASP A 7 -33.01 21.92 29.85
N ALA A 8 -32.95 22.91 28.96
CA ALA A 8 -34.13 23.47 28.32
C ALA A 8 -34.83 22.45 27.39
N LEU A 9 -34.06 21.75 26.56
CA LEU A 9 -34.59 20.87 25.50
C LEU A 9 -35.12 19.53 26.03
N VAL A 10 -34.70 19.07 27.20
CA VAL A 10 -35.18 17.82 27.82
C VAL A 10 -36.29 18.06 28.85
N CYS A 11 -36.38 19.26 29.43
CA CYS A 11 -37.35 19.56 30.47
C CYS A 11 -38.80 19.54 29.94
N PRO A 12 -39.68 18.66 30.46
CA PRO A 12 -41.07 18.58 30.01
C PRO A 12 -41.85 19.88 30.18
N MET A 13 -41.51 20.69 31.19
CA MET A 13 -42.14 21.99 31.42
C MET A 13 -41.81 22.98 30.31
N HIS A 14 -40.53 23.16 29.95
CA HIS A 14 -40.12 24.07 28.87
C HIS A 14 -40.69 23.63 27.52
N LEU A 15 -40.71 22.32 27.24
CA LEU A 15 -41.33 21.76 26.04
C LEU A 15 -42.84 22.05 25.96
N ARG A 16 -43.54 21.95 27.10
CA ARG A 16 -44.98 22.28 27.18
C ARG A 16 -45.22 23.77 26.96
N THR A 17 -44.44 24.64 27.61
CA THR A 17 -44.56 26.10 27.47
C THR A 17 -44.25 26.54 26.05
N ALA A 18 -43.21 25.99 25.41
CA ALA A 18 -42.89 26.24 24.01
C ALA A 18 -44.04 25.85 23.07
N ARG A 19 -44.68 24.69 23.30
CA ARG A 19 -45.87 24.25 22.54
C ARG A 19 -47.05 25.21 22.68
N LEU A 20 -47.30 25.73 23.89
CA LEU A 20 -48.39 26.70 24.13
C LEU A 20 -48.10 28.05 23.45
N ARG A 21 -46.84 28.49 23.48
CA ARG A 21 -46.40 29.72 22.85
C ARG A 21 -46.49 29.66 21.33
N LEU A 22 -46.08 28.57 20.69
CA LEU A 22 -46.22 28.37 19.24
C LEU A 22 -47.69 28.38 18.78
N LYS A 23 -48.64 28.12 19.68
CA LYS A 23 -50.09 28.23 19.43
C LYS A 23 -50.65 29.63 19.71
N GLY A 24 -49.82 30.60 20.11
CA GLY A 24 -50.24 31.95 20.48
C GLY A 24 -50.95 32.06 21.83
N MET A 25 -50.91 31.01 22.66
CA MET A 25 -51.72 30.90 23.89
C MET A 25 -50.96 31.29 25.17
N TRP A 26 -49.68 31.67 25.08
CA TRP A 26 -48.84 31.98 26.24
C TRP A 26 -47.82 33.08 25.90
N LYS A 27 -47.76 34.15 26.72
CA LYS A 27 -46.96 35.36 26.43
C LYS A 27 -45.70 35.51 27.31
N ASP A 28 -45.70 34.98 28.52
CA ASP A 28 -44.54 35.06 29.42
C ASP A 28 -43.55 33.92 29.12
N SER A 29 -42.27 34.23 28.87
CA SER A 29 -41.28 33.23 28.53
C SER A 29 -39.98 33.48 29.28
N ASP A 30 -39.50 32.47 29.99
CA ASP A 30 -38.13 32.42 30.46
C ASP A 30 -37.14 32.17 29.30
N GLU A 31 -35.86 32.34 29.60
CA GLU A 31 -34.77 32.15 28.63
C GLU A 31 -34.71 30.70 28.12
N ALA A 32 -34.93 29.72 28.99
CA ALA A 32 -34.95 28.30 28.63
C ALA A 32 -36.04 27.98 27.59
N THR A 33 -37.26 28.50 27.75
CA THR A 33 -38.33 28.30 26.76
C THR A 33 -38.02 29.03 25.45
N ASN A 34 -37.37 30.20 25.49
CA ASN A 34 -36.92 30.89 24.28
C ASN A 34 -35.92 30.04 23.49
N ASP A 35 -35.00 29.35 24.16
CA ASP A 35 -34.03 28.47 23.51
C ASP A 35 -34.70 27.27 22.82
N VAL A 36 -35.72 26.66 23.45
CA VAL A 36 -36.53 25.62 22.82
C VAL A 36 -37.24 26.14 21.57
N VAL A 37 -37.86 27.32 21.65
CA VAL A 37 -38.56 27.93 20.50
C VAL A 37 -37.60 28.23 19.35
N ARG A 38 -36.43 28.81 19.63
CA ARG A 38 -35.38 29.05 18.62
C ARG A 38 -34.93 27.75 17.94
N ALA A 39 -34.78 26.67 18.70
CA ALA A 39 -34.40 25.37 18.15
C ALA A 39 -35.46 24.80 17.20
N LEU A 40 -36.74 25.00 17.54
CA LEU A 40 -37.89 24.59 16.73
C LEU A 40 -38.02 25.43 15.45
N GLU A 41 -37.90 26.75 15.57
CA GLU A 41 -37.96 27.68 14.43
C GLU A 41 -36.80 27.45 13.45
N ALA A 42 -35.61 27.16 13.96
CA ALA A 42 -34.46 26.79 13.15
C ALA A 42 -34.54 25.35 12.59
N GLY A 43 -35.54 24.57 13.00
CA GLY A 43 -35.87 23.26 12.43
C GLY A 43 -34.97 22.10 12.85
N TRP A 44 -34.05 22.30 13.80
CA TRP A 44 -33.10 21.28 14.25
C TRP A 44 -33.54 20.53 15.52
N PHE A 45 -34.71 20.88 16.06
CA PHE A 45 -35.33 20.18 17.17
C PHE A 45 -36.83 19.94 16.91
N LEU A 46 -37.42 18.99 17.63
CA LEU A 46 -38.86 18.67 17.56
C LEU A 46 -39.40 18.48 18.98
N ILE A 47 -40.62 18.97 19.24
CA ILE A 47 -41.34 18.63 20.48
C ILE A 47 -41.93 17.23 20.35
N PRO A 48 -41.67 16.30 21.28
CA PRO A 48 -42.26 14.96 21.25
C PRO A 48 -43.79 14.98 21.20
N ALA A 49 -44.37 14.15 20.33
CA ALA A 49 -45.83 14.05 20.15
C ALA A 49 -46.41 12.70 20.59
N GLY A 50 -45.55 11.75 20.97
CA GLY A 50 -45.93 10.43 21.45
C GLY A 50 -46.30 10.39 22.92
N ARG A 51 -46.62 9.18 23.40
CA ARG A 51 -46.97 8.94 24.81
C ARG A 51 -45.76 9.16 25.71
N GLU A 52 -46.02 9.61 26.93
CA GLU A 52 -45.01 9.79 27.98
C GLU A 52 -43.86 10.74 27.59
N GLY A 53 -44.09 11.66 26.65
CA GLY A 53 -43.06 12.60 26.20
C GLY A 53 -42.08 12.01 25.17
N ASN A 54 -42.38 10.87 24.55
CA ASN A 54 -41.56 10.25 23.53
C ASN A 54 -41.91 10.70 22.09
N TYR A 55 -40.99 10.50 21.16
CA TYR A 55 -41.18 10.73 19.74
C TYR A 55 -42.01 9.63 19.08
N THR A 56 -42.79 10.03 18.07
CA THR A 56 -43.53 9.08 17.21
C THR A 56 -42.64 8.54 16.09
N LYS A 57 -43.04 7.43 15.45
CA LYS A 57 -42.34 6.87 14.28
C LYS A 57 -42.10 7.91 13.18
N ARG A 58 -43.10 8.74 12.88
CA ARG A 58 -42.99 9.82 11.87
C ARG A 58 -41.94 10.88 12.25
N GLN A 59 -41.82 11.20 13.55
CA GLN A 59 -40.81 12.15 14.03
C GLN A 59 -39.42 11.54 13.97
N PHE A 60 -39.28 10.26 14.33
CA PHE A 60 -38.03 9.52 14.22
C PHE A 60 -37.51 9.47 12.78
N GLU A 61 -38.38 9.17 11.81
CA GLU A 61 -38.05 9.19 10.37
C GLU A 61 -37.67 10.59 9.86
N ALA A 62 -37.96 11.65 10.62
CA ALA A 62 -37.63 13.03 10.27
C ALA A 62 -36.34 13.55 10.93
N PHE A 63 -35.66 12.78 11.78
CA PHE A 63 -34.49 13.26 12.51
C PHE A 63 -33.33 13.67 11.60
N ASP A 64 -33.11 12.98 10.48
CA ASP A 64 -32.10 13.38 9.48
C ASP A 64 -32.30 14.82 9.01
N LYS A 65 -33.56 15.26 8.87
CA LYS A 65 -33.87 16.65 8.51
C LYS A 65 -33.51 17.62 9.64
N CYS A 66 -33.71 17.22 10.89
CA CYS A 66 -33.30 18.00 12.06
C CYS A 66 -31.78 18.14 12.13
N PHE A 67 -31.04 17.05 11.94
CA PHE A 67 -29.57 17.09 11.90
C PHE A 67 -29.05 17.94 10.73
N ALA A 68 -29.66 17.83 9.54
CA ALA A 68 -29.32 18.67 8.39
C ALA A 68 -29.66 20.17 8.61
N ALA A 69 -30.70 20.46 9.40
CA ALA A 69 -31.09 21.82 9.73
C ALA A 69 -30.19 22.50 10.77
N ALA A 70 -29.43 21.70 11.55
CA ALA A 70 -28.60 22.18 12.64
C ALA A 70 -27.57 23.23 12.17
N PRO A 71 -27.45 24.39 12.86
CA PRO A 71 -26.58 25.48 12.43
C PRO A 71 -25.11 25.08 12.29
N TRP A 72 -24.59 24.26 13.21
CA TRP A 72 -23.20 23.80 13.18
C TRP A 72 -22.94 22.82 12.03
N VAL A 73 -23.92 21.99 11.65
CA VAL A 73 -23.81 21.08 10.50
C VAL A 73 -23.73 21.88 9.19
N LYS A 74 -24.62 22.88 9.03
CA LYS A 74 -24.57 23.78 7.86
C LYS A 74 -23.26 24.55 7.80
N GLN A 75 -22.80 25.06 8.94
CA GLN A 75 -21.54 25.78 9.03
C GLN A 75 -20.36 24.91 8.60
N ILE A 76 -20.22 23.70 9.17
CA ILE A 76 -19.09 22.83 8.82
C ILE A 76 -19.14 22.35 7.38
N GLN A 77 -20.34 22.13 6.81
CA GLN A 77 -20.51 21.78 5.40
C GLN A 77 -20.01 22.90 4.48
N HIS A 78 -20.28 24.15 4.83
CA HIS A 78 -19.77 25.31 4.10
C HIS A 78 -18.25 25.43 4.23
N GLU A 79 -17.71 25.41 5.45
CA GLU A 79 -16.27 25.49 5.73
C GLU A 79 -15.48 24.38 5.03
N ALA A 80 -15.95 23.13 5.14
CA ALA A 80 -15.33 21.98 4.50
C ALA A 80 -15.44 22.04 2.97
N GLY A 81 -16.53 22.61 2.44
CA GLY A 81 -16.70 22.83 1.00
C GLY A 81 -15.68 23.81 0.45
N ASP A 82 -15.42 24.90 1.16
CA ASP A 82 -14.41 25.88 0.74
C ASP A 82 -12.99 25.36 0.95
N PHE A 83 -12.75 24.58 2.01
CA PHE A 83 -11.48 23.89 2.22
C PHE A 83 -11.17 22.88 1.10
N ASP A 84 -12.11 22.02 0.73
CA ASP A 84 -11.93 21.06 -0.37
C ASP A 84 -11.65 21.77 -1.70
N LYS A 85 -12.31 22.92 -1.98
CA LYS A 85 -12.00 23.74 -3.17
C LYS A 85 -10.55 24.23 -3.16
N ARG A 86 -10.06 24.75 -2.03
CA ARG A 86 -8.66 25.19 -1.88
C ARG A 86 -7.70 24.02 -2.06
N LEU A 87 -7.99 22.87 -1.43
CA LEU A 87 -7.19 21.65 -1.59
C LEU A 87 -7.14 21.18 -3.05
N ARG A 88 -8.28 21.17 -3.75
CA ARG A 88 -8.35 20.80 -5.18
C ARG A 88 -7.53 21.75 -6.05
N ALA A 89 -7.64 23.04 -5.82
CA ALA A 89 -6.86 24.04 -6.54
C ALA A 89 -5.35 23.84 -6.32
N ARG A 90 -4.94 23.54 -5.08
CA ARG A 90 -3.54 23.30 -4.71
C ARG A 90 -2.98 21.99 -5.27
N LEU A 91 -3.72 20.90 -5.15
CA LEU A 91 -3.24 19.54 -5.46
C LEU A 91 -3.50 19.13 -6.92
N GLY A 92 -4.43 19.79 -7.61
CA GLY A 92 -4.84 19.46 -8.97
C GLY A 92 -5.22 17.98 -9.10
N ALA A 93 -4.63 17.28 -10.08
CA ALA A 93 -4.89 15.86 -10.31
C ALA A 93 -4.49 14.94 -9.12
N ARG A 94 -3.61 15.39 -8.21
CA ARG A 94 -3.25 14.61 -7.02
C ARG A 94 -4.40 14.52 -6.02
N PHE A 95 -5.34 15.46 -6.03
CA PHE A 95 -6.51 15.44 -5.13
C PHE A 95 -7.29 14.13 -5.26
N GLU A 96 -7.66 13.75 -6.49
CA GLU A 96 -8.41 12.51 -6.73
C GLU A 96 -7.61 11.27 -6.33
N ARG A 97 -6.29 11.27 -6.51
CA ARG A 97 -5.43 10.17 -6.05
C ARG A 97 -5.41 10.05 -4.53
N LEU A 98 -5.46 11.17 -3.81
CA LEU A 98 -5.39 11.19 -2.35
C LEU A 98 -6.73 10.94 -1.67
N PHE A 99 -7.87 11.30 -2.29
CA PHE A 99 -9.18 11.34 -1.61
C PHE A 99 -10.31 10.48 -2.21
N SER A 100 -10.26 10.00 -3.46
CA SER A 100 -11.40 9.26 -4.08
C SER A 100 -11.15 7.75 -4.28
N GLY A 101 -11.52 6.88 -3.32
CA GLY A 101 -11.37 5.40 -3.44
C GLY A 101 -10.98 4.62 -2.17
N GLY A 102 -10.92 3.28 -2.25
CA GLY A 102 -11.00 2.37 -1.09
C GLY A 102 -9.84 2.36 -0.07
N ARG A 103 -8.66 2.94 -0.37
CA ARG A 103 -7.51 3.06 0.57
C ARG A 103 -7.06 4.52 0.77
N LYS A 104 -7.92 5.48 0.44
CA LYS A 104 -7.61 6.91 0.37
C LYS A 104 -8.13 7.66 1.59
N LEU A 105 -7.66 8.89 1.78
CA LEU A 105 -8.18 9.80 2.80
C LEU A 105 -9.65 10.10 2.51
N THR A 106 -10.47 10.30 3.55
CA THR A 106 -11.84 10.79 3.35
C THR A 106 -11.82 12.31 3.39
N SER A 107 -12.29 12.97 2.32
CA SER A 107 -12.26 14.44 2.29
C SER A 107 -13.14 15.04 3.38
N PRO A 108 -12.73 16.16 4.01
CA PRO A 108 -13.54 16.86 5.02
C PRO A 108 -14.98 17.14 4.55
N LEU A 109 -15.18 17.53 3.28
CA LEU A 109 -16.51 17.75 2.74
C LEU A 109 -17.35 16.47 2.71
N THR A 110 -16.76 15.35 2.32
CA THR A 110 -17.46 14.05 2.30
C THR A 110 -17.91 13.65 3.71
N GLN A 111 -17.07 13.89 4.72
CA GLN A 111 -17.44 13.67 6.12
C GLN A 111 -18.58 14.58 6.57
N ALA A 112 -18.49 15.88 6.25
CA ALA A 112 -19.49 16.89 6.63
C ALA A 112 -20.87 16.63 5.98
N LEU A 113 -20.90 16.19 4.72
CA LEU A 113 -22.14 15.82 4.02
C LEU A 113 -22.80 14.55 4.60
N ALA A 114 -22.03 13.67 5.23
CA ALA A 114 -22.55 12.44 5.82
C ALA A 114 -23.13 12.63 7.24
N LEU A 115 -22.83 13.76 7.91
CA LEU A 115 -23.28 14.04 9.28
C LEU A 115 -24.78 13.84 9.53
N PRO A 116 -25.70 14.28 8.65
CA PRO A 116 -27.12 14.10 8.88
C PRO A 116 -27.58 12.65 8.95
N HIS A 117 -26.81 11.73 8.37
CA HIS A 117 -27.20 10.32 8.18
C HIS A 117 -26.34 9.34 8.98
N ARG A 118 -25.23 9.80 9.59
CA ARG A 118 -24.27 8.96 10.33
C ARG A 118 -24.20 9.38 11.80
N VAL A 119 -25.30 9.15 12.51
CA VAL A 119 -25.44 9.51 13.92
C VAL A 119 -25.22 8.29 14.79
N ALA A 120 -24.13 8.28 15.57
CA ALA A 120 -23.63 7.08 16.27
C ALA A 120 -24.63 6.46 17.27
N ARG A 121 -25.43 7.28 17.96
CA ARG A 121 -26.41 6.83 18.96
C ARG A 121 -27.80 6.56 18.39
N LEU A 122 -28.05 6.90 17.13
CA LEU A 122 -29.36 6.71 16.54
C LEU A 122 -29.51 5.25 16.07
N PRO A 123 -30.46 4.47 16.62
CA PRO A 123 -30.76 3.12 16.16
C PRO A 123 -31.20 3.11 14.70
N LEU A 124 -31.04 1.98 14.02
CA LEU A 124 -31.44 1.82 12.62
C LEU A 124 -32.97 1.70 12.43
N SER A 125 -33.70 1.34 13.49
CA SER A 125 -35.14 1.10 13.46
C SER A 125 -35.84 1.77 14.62
N PHE A 126 -37.09 2.19 14.38
CA PHE A 126 -37.96 2.74 15.41
C PHE A 126 -38.48 1.64 16.36
N GLU A 127 -38.57 2.00 17.63
CA GLU A 127 -39.11 1.24 18.75
C GLU A 127 -39.94 2.18 19.64
N ALA A 128 -41.18 1.81 19.95
CA ALA A 128 -42.09 2.70 20.66
C ALA A 128 -41.62 2.94 22.10
N GLY A 129 -41.59 4.21 22.53
CA GLY A 129 -41.21 4.58 23.91
C GLY A 129 -39.71 4.68 24.17
N ALA A 130 -38.86 4.26 23.23
CA ALA A 130 -37.40 4.32 23.39
C ALA A 130 -36.78 5.68 23.02
N PHE A 131 -37.54 6.55 22.36
CA PHE A 131 -37.05 7.80 21.76
C PHE A 131 -37.56 9.02 22.50
N GLY A 132 -36.82 9.48 23.50
CA GLY A 132 -37.09 10.74 24.21
C GLY A 132 -36.25 11.93 23.67
N PRO A 133 -36.56 13.16 24.11
CA PRO A 133 -35.73 14.36 23.89
C PRO A 133 -34.25 14.15 24.20
N GLU A 134 -33.94 13.39 25.25
CA GLU A 134 -32.60 13.12 25.74
C GLU A 134 -31.73 12.46 24.68
N LEU A 135 -32.29 11.52 23.92
CA LEU A 135 -31.56 10.85 22.85
C LEU A 135 -31.28 11.82 21.71
N LEU A 136 -32.29 12.58 21.26
CA LEU A 136 -32.12 13.56 20.18
C LEU A 136 -31.05 14.60 20.54
N VAL A 137 -31.10 15.14 21.77
CA VAL A 137 -30.10 16.10 22.24
C VAL A 137 -28.71 15.47 22.31
N SER A 138 -28.59 14.23 22.80
CA SER A 138 -27.30 13.53 22.84
C SER A 138 -26.74 13.26 21.43
N CYS A 139 -27.61 12.94 20.47
CA CYS A 139 -27.25 12.82 19.05
C CYS A 139 -26.76 14.16 18.48
N LEU A 140 -27.43 15.27 18.78
CA LEU A 140 -27.03 16.62 18.36
C LEU A 140 -25.65 17.01 18.94
N GLU A 141 -25.42 16.75 20.23
CA GLU A 141 -24.10 16.95 20.86
C GLU A 141 -23.01 16.10 20.22
N ASP A 142 -23.31 14.85 19.84
CA ASP A 142 -22.34 14.00 19.12
C ASP A 142 -22.04 14.58 17.73
N THR A 143 -23.04 15.11 17.00
CA THR A 143 -22.76 15.79 15.73
C THR A 143 -21.88 17.04 15.91
N GLN A 144 -22.03 17.78 17.01
CA GLN A 144 -21.15 18.90 17.35
C GLN A 144 -19.70 18.44 17.54
N LYS A 145 -19.47 17.36 18.29
CA LYS A 145 -18.12 16.80 18.49
C LYS A 145 -17.49 16.36 17.17
N VAL A 146 -18.28 15.76 16.27
CA VAL A 146 -17.76 15.39 14.94
C VAL A 146 -17.43 16.63 14.11
N CYS A 147 -18.22 17.70 14.20
CA CYS A 147 -17.88 18.97 13.52
C CYS A 147 -16.53 19.53 13.99
N LEU A 148 -16.27 19.54 15.31
CA LEU A 148 -14.96 19.95 15.85
C LEU A 148 -13.84 19.06 15.32
N ARG A 149 -14.05 17.74 15.29
CA ARG A 149 -13.06 16.81 14.74
C ARG A 149 -12.76 17.11 13.26
N ILE A 150 -13.79 17.40 12.45
CA ILE A 150 -13.59 17.79 11.04
C ILE A 150 -12.79 19.10 10.95
N GLN A 151 -13.03 20.07 11.85
CA GLN A 151 -12.23 21.31 11.90
C GLN A 151 -10.77 21.04 12.26
N ASP A 152 -10.51 20.20 13.26
CA ASP A 152 -9.16 19.77 13.64
C ASP A 152 -8.45 19.04 12.49
N GLU A 153 -9.17 18.18 11.76
CA GLU A 153 -8.65 17.51 10.55
C GLU A 153 -8.34 18.49 9.42
N MET A 154 -9.19 19.50 9.16
CA MET A 154 -8.90 20.54 8.17
C MET A 154 -7.63 21.31 8.54
N GLN A 155 -7.46 21.69 9.81
CA GLN A 155 -6.23 22.35 10.28
C GLN A 155 -5.00 21.46 10.13
N GLY A 156 -5.15 20.16 10.42
CA GLY A 156 -4.09 19.16 10.23
C GLY A 156 -3.65 19.05 8.76
N LEU A 157 -4.58 19.16 7.82
CA LEU A 157 -4.32 19.02 6.38
C LEU A 157 -3.98 20.36 5.68
N GLU A 158 -4.10 21.48 6.37
CA GLU A 158 -3.89 22.84 5.82
C GLU A 158 -2.46 23.05 5.28
N PRO A 159 -1.35 22.62 5.92
CA PRO A 159 -0.02 22.91 5.39
C PRO A 159 0.31 22.13 4.11
N ASP A 160 0.97 22.80 3.15
CA ASP A 160 1.31 22.23 1.83
C ASP A 160 2.15 20.94 1.94
N TRP A 161 3.07 20.91 2.90
CA TRP A 161 4.01 19.80 3.07
C TRP A 161 3.35 18.52 3.61
N VAL A 162 2.22 18.60 4.32
CA VAL A 162 1.56 17.43 4.95
C VAL A 162 1.12 16.40 3.91
N LEU A 163 0.75 16.86 2.71
CA LEU A 163 0.31 16.02 1.60
C LEU A 163 1.38 15.89 0.50
N ALA A 164 2.65 16.16 0.81
CA ALA A 164 3.77 15.93 -0.09
C ALA A 164 4.08 14.42 -0.21
N GLU A 165 4.77 13.99 -1.27
CA GLU A 165 5.10 12.58 -1.51
C GLU A 165 6.19 12.06 -0.54
N SER A 166 7.02 12.95 -0.01
CA SER A 166 8.11 12.66 0.91
C SER A 166 7.97 13.49 2.18
N VAL A 167 7.15 13.02 3.12
CA VAL A 167 6.93 13.71 4.39
C VAL A 167 7.87 13.18 5.47
N ASP A 168 8.52 14.09 6.20
CA ASP A 168 9.22 13.72 7.43
C ASP A 168 8.19 13.26 8.48
N VAL A 169 8.34 12.01 8.93
CA VAL A 169 7.37 11.38 9.84
C VAL A 169 7.36 12.09 11.20
N GLY A 170 8.51 12.57 11.68
CA GLY A 170 8.59 13.28 12.96
C GLY A 170 7.84 14.61 12.94
N ALA A 171 8.13 15.44 11.94
CA ALA A 171 7.41 16.69 11.72
C ALA A 171 5.90 16.46 11.55
N LEU A 172 5.51 15.41 10.84
CA LEU A 172 4.11 15.04 10.66
C LEU A 172 3.43 14.68 11.99
N VAL A 173 4.06 13.83 12.81
CA VAL A 173 3.51 13.44 14.12
C VAL A 173 3.37 14.66 15.04
N GLU A 174 4.38 15.53 15.12
CA GLU A 174 4.32 16.74 15.93
C GLU A 174 3.24 17.72 15.47
N HIS A 175 3.06 17.87 14.15
CA HIS A 175 2.02 18.72 13.58
C HIS A 175 0.63 18.17 13.87
N LEU A 176 0.39 16.88 13.60
CA LEU A 176 -0.91 16.26 13.81
C LEU A 176 -1.30 16.19 15.29
N ASN A 177 -0.33 16.03 16.20
CA ASN A 177 -0.59 16.12 17.65
C ASN A 177 -1.02 17.54 18.06
N ARG A 178 -0.37 18.58 17.55
CA ARG A 178 -0.76 19.97 17.79
C ARG A 178 -2.16 20.27 17.26
N ALA A 179 -2.48 19.75 16.07
CA ALA A 179 -3.80 19.86 15.45
C ALA A 179 -4.83 18.83 15.97
N ARG A 180 -4.50 18.03 17.01
CA ARG A 180 -5.38 17.02 17.63
C ARG A 180 -5.96 15.99 16.66
N CYS A 181 -5.23 15.66 15.60
CA CYS A 181 -5.66 14.77 14.53
C CYS A 181 -4.61 13.69 14.18
N VAL A 182 -3.88 13.20 15.20
CA VAL A 182 -2.86 12.14 15.04
C VAL A 182 -3.40 10.85 14.41
N HIS A 183 -4.71 10.60 14.49
CA HIS A 183 -5.36 9.47 13.79
C HIS A 183 -5.24 9.51 12.27
N LEU A 184 -4.89 10.66 11.70
CA LEU A 184 -4.62 10.81 10.27
C LEU A 184 -3.21 10.38 9.85
N LEU A 185 -2.30 10.07 10.79
CA LEU A 185 -0.90 9.72 10.49
C LEU A 185 -0.77 8.61 9.45
N ILE A 186 -1.33 7.43 9.75
CA ILE A 186 -1.25 6.28 8.84
C ILE A 186 -2.02 6.54 7.54
N PRO A 187 -3.28 7.05 7.57
CA PRO A 187 -3.99 7.40 6.33
C PRO A 187 -3.22 8.36 5.41
N ILE A 188 -2.56 9.39 5.97
CA ILE A 188 -1.73 10.33 5.20
C ILE A 188 -0.56 9.59 4.57
N LEU A 189 0.23 8.87 5.36
CA LEU A 189 1.41 8.15 4.86
C LEU A 189 1.06 7.09 3.81
N VAL A 190 -0.07 6.40 3.96
CA VAL A 190 -0.56 5.44 2.95
C VAL A 190 -0.99 6.14 1.67
N ALA A 191 -1.60 7.33 1.76
CA ALA A 191 -2.07 8.07 0.60
C ALA A 191 -0.92 8.78 -0.13
N THR A 192 0.09 9.26 0.57
CA THR A 192 1.17 10.07 0.01
C THR A 192 2.42 9.29 -0.37
N SER A 193 2.68 8.14 0.28
CA SER A 193 3.88 7.34 0.01
C SER A 193 3.88 6.82 -1.44
N PRO A 194 4.97 7.01 -2.19
CA PRO A 194 5.11 6.45 -3.54
C PRO A 194 5.24 4.93 -3.52
N SER A 195 5.61 4.35 -2.38
CA SER A 195 5.84 2.93 -2.19
C SER A 195 4.82 2.32 -1.23
N TYR A 196 4.62 1.01 -1.35
CA TYR A 196 3.78 0.25 -0.43
C TYR A 196 4.33 0.37 1.01
N LEU A 197 3.46 0.77 1.95
CA LEU A 197 3.76 0.81 3.38
C LEU A 197 3.54 -0.59 4.01
N PRO A 198 4.59 -1.32 4.42
CA PRO A 198 4.45 -2.68 4.95
C PRO A 198 3.60 -2.74 6.22
N ARG A 199 2.89 -3.87 6.42
CA ARG A 199 2.03 -4.07 7.61
C ARG A 199 2.79 -3.93 8.94
N GLU A 200 4.03 -4.42 8.99
CA GLU A 200 4.89 -4.27 10.16
C GLU A 200 5.12 -2.79 10.50
N GLN A 201 5.45 -1.99 9.50
CA GLN A 201 5.66 -0.55 9.64
C GLN A 201 4.36 0.18 10.04
N GLN A 202 3.21 -0.22 9.50
CA GLN A 202 1.90 0.27 9.95
C GLN A 202 1.66 -0.07 11.44
N GLY A 203 2.09 -1.26 11.90
CA GLY A 203 2.02 -1.66 13.29
C GLY A 203 2.85 -0.76 14.21
N TRP A 204 4.08 -0.41 13.82
CA TRP A 204 4.91 0.53 14.59
C TRP A 204 4.36 1.95 14.55
N LEU A 205 3.86 2.43 13.40
CA LEU A 205 3.20 3.73 13.30
C LEU A 205 1.95 3.82 14.18
N TRP A 206 1.20 2.72 14.30
CA TRP A 206 0.07 2.66 15.23
C TRP A 206 0.54 2.80 16.68
N GLN A 207 1.66 2.16 17.06
CA GLN A 207 2.26 2.36 18.39
C GLN A 207 2.67 3.81 18.63
N VAL A 208 3.21 4.49 17.61
CA VAL A 208 3.49 5.93 17.68
C VAL A 208 2.21 6.74 17.88
N GLN A 209 1.16 6.44 17.12
CA GLN A 209 -0.13 7.12 17.18
C GLN A 209 -0.80 7.02 18.56
N VAL A 210 -0.68 5.87 19.24
CA VAL A 210 -1.24 5.67 20.60
C VAL A 210 -0.28 6.06 21.73
N GLY A 211 0.94 6.50 21.41
CA GLY A 211 1.94 6.96 22.39
C GLY A 211 2.77 5.86 23.07
N ASN A 212 2.75 4.63 22.54
CA ASN A 212 3.51 3.50 23.08
C ASN A 212 4.93 3.36 22.48
N LEU A 213 5.23 4.12 21.42
CA LEU A 213 6.52 4.14 20.74
C LEU A 213 6.86 5.58 20.37
N THR A 214 8.11 5.99 20.57
CA THR A 214 8.55 7.32 20.11
C THR A 214 8.85 7.32 18.62
N VAL A 215 8.82 8.50 17.99
CA VAL A 215 9.21 8.64 16.57
C VAL A 215 10.65 8.18 16.36
N THR A 216 11.57 8.51 17.26
CA THR A 216 12.97 8.11 17.18
C THR A 216 13.11 6.58 17.17
N GLU A 217 12.46 5.88 18.11
CA GLU A 217 12.49 4.42 18.13
C GLU A 217 11.87 3.79 16.87
N TYR A 218 10.83 4.41 16.31
CA TYR A 218 10.25 3.99 15.03
C TYR A 218 11.27 4.10 13.88
N LEU A 219 11.96 5.23 13.77
CA LEU A 219 12.98 5.45 12.74
C LEU A 219 14.16 4.50 12.92
N ASP A 220 14.60 4.25 14.15
CA ASP A 220 15.67 3.29 14.46
C ASP A 220 15.29 1.86 14.05
N ARG A 221 14.02 1.46 14.28
CA ARG A 221 13.52 0.15 13.83
C ARG A 221 13.53 0.01 12.31
N ILE A 222 13.18 1.07 11.58
CA ILE A 222 13.25 1.08 10.11
C ILE A 222 14.69 0.97 9.66
N ALA A 223 15.58 1.82 10.19
CA ALA A 223 16.99 1.82 9.82
C ALA A 223 17.63 0.44 10.06
N ARG A 224 17.33 -0.19 11.20
CA ARG A 224 17.80 -1.54 11.50
C ARG A 224 17.22 -2.59 10.55
N ARG A 225 15.93 -2.54 10.24
CA ARG A 225 15.31 -3.47 9.27
C ARG A 225 15.96 -3.34 7.89
N ASP A 226 16.17 -2.11 7.43
CA ASP A 226 16.74 -1.84 6.11
C ASP A 226 18.22 -2.28 6.06
N GLN A 227 18.94 -2.11 7.17
CA GLN A 227 20.30 -2.63 7.35
C GLN A 227 20.32 -4.16 7.34
N GLU A 228 19.47 -4.82 8.15
CA GLU A 228 19.36 -6.28 8.21
C GLU A 228 18.99 -6.87 6.83
N HIS A 229 18.10 -6.22 6.09
CA HIS A 229 17.76 -6.61 4.73
C HIS A 229 18.97 -6.50 3.79
N THR A 230 19.68 -5.37 3.85
CA THR A 230 20.90 -5.13 3.04
C THR A 230 21.98 -6.15 3.36
N ASP A 231 22.21 -6.44 4.64
CA ASP A 231 23.18 -7.43 5.10
C ASP A 231 22.81 -8.83 4.63
N HIS A 232 21.53 -9.22 4.77
CA HIS A 232 21.04 -10.52 4.30
C HIS A 232 21.18 -10.65 2.77
N VAL A 233 20.88 -9.59 2.01
CA VAL A 233 21.07 -9.57 0.54
C VAL A 233 22.55 -9.71 0.18
N CYS A 234 23.43 -8.96 0.84
CA CYS A 234 24.87 -9.06 0.65
C CYS A 234 25.39 -10.47 0.96
N GLU A 235 24.95 -11.06 2.08
CA GLU A 235 25.34 -12.41 2.48
C GLU A 235 24.85 -13.46 1.47
N SER A 236 23.62 -13.32 0.98
CA SER A 236 23.08 -14.19 -0.08
C SER A 236 23.94 -14.12 -1.35
N TRP A 237 24.37 -12.93 -1.77
CA TRP A 237 25.27 -12.77 -2.91
C TRP A 237 26.66 -13.33 -2.67
N ARG A 238 27.22 -13.19 -1.46
CA ARG A 238 28.49 -13.85 -1.09
C ARG A 238 28.40 -15.36 -1.23
N ARG A 239 27.32 -15.97 -0.76
CA ARG A 239 27.08 -17.42 -0.90
C ARG A 239 27.00 -17.82 -2.38
N ARG A 240 26.33 -17.03 -3.22
CA ARG A 240 26.27 -17.27 -4.68
C ARG A 240 27.64 -17.18 -5.35
N PHE A 241 28.46 -16.19 -5.01
CA PHE A 241 29.80 -16.06 -5.59
C PHE A 241 30.68 -17.25 -5.17
N ALA A 242 30.57 -17.68 -3.91
CA ALA A 242 31.27 -18.89 -3.43
C ALA A 242 30.79 -20.17 -4.14
N GLN A 243 29.50 -20.28 -4.47
CA GLN A 243 28.98 -21.38 -5.28
C GLN A 243 29.61 -21.35 -6.67
N ILE A 244 29.63 -20.20 -7.36
CA ILE A 244 30.25 -20.06 -8.70
C ILE A 244 31.72 -20.46 -8.67
N ARG A 245 32.47 -20.03 -7.66
CA ARG A 245 33.86 -20.45 -7.44
C ARG A 245 33.99 -21.96 -7.25
N THR A 246 33.04 -22.58 -6.54
CA THR A 246 32.98 -24.03 -6.38
C THR A 246 32.71 -24.71 -7.73
N LEU A 247 31.79 -24.17 -8.55
CA LEU A 247 31.55 -24.67 -9.91
C LEU A 247 32.82 -24.57 -10.77
N ALA A 248 33.48 -23.41 -10.79
CA ALA A 248 34.70 -23.20 -11.54
C ALA A 248 35.78 -24.21 -11.15
N SER A 249 36.04 -24.40 -9.85
CA SER A 249 37.08 -25.34 -9.39
C SER A 249 36.82 -26.80 -9.77
N VAL A 250 35.55 -27.27 -9.78
CA VAL A 250 35.25 -28.64 -10.21
C VAL A 250 35.27 -28.82 -11.73
N LEU A 251 35.06 -27.73 -12.49
CA LEU A 251 35.01 -27.74 -13.95
C LEU A 251 36.39 -27.51 -14.61
N GLU A 252 37.36 -26.90 -13.90
CA GLU A 252 38.70 -26.58 -14.41
C GLU A 252 39.48 -27.78 -14.96
N SER A 253 39.20 -28.99 -14.43
CA SER A 253 39.92 -30.23 -14.78
C SER A 253 39.01 -31.32 -15.35
N LEU A 254 38.08 -30.95 -16.22
CA LEU A 254 37.16 -31.90 -16.83
C LEU A 254 37.85 -32.80 -17.89
N PRO A 255 37.60 -34.13 -17.87
CA PRO A 255 38.12 -35.04 -18.88
C PRO A 255 37.36 -34.94 -20.22
N SER A 256 36.13 -34.43 -20.21
CA SER A 256 35.36 -34.12 -21.41
C SER A 256 34.26 -33.09 -21.15
N TYR A 257 33.91 -32.33 -22.19
CA TYR A 257 32.85 -31.32 -22.16
C TYR A 257 31.45 -31.88 -22.44
N HIS A 258 31.27 -33.19 -22.36
CA HIS A 258 29.95 -33.79 -22.54
C HIS A 258 29.04 -33.46 -21.34
N GLN A 259 27.77 -33.10 -21.58
CA GLN A 259 26.83 -32.67 -20.53
C GLN A 259 26.75 -33.67 -19.37
N ALA A 260 26.72 -34.98 -19.64
CA ALA A 260 26.68 -36.00 -18.58
C ALA A 260 27.95 -35.99 -17.70
N THR A 261 29.12 -35.74 -18.29
CA THR A 261 30.39 -35.63 -17.55
C THR A 261 30.37 -34.39 -16.66
N ILE A 262 29.93 -33.26 -17.20
CA ILE A 262 29.78 -31.99 -16.47
C ILE A 262 28.84 -32.19 -15.29
N THR A 263 27.62 -32.72 -15.51
CA THR A 263 26.65 -32.99 -14.44
C THR A 263 27.22 -33.92 -13.38
N ARG A 264 27.87 -35.02 -13.74
CA ARG A 264 28.46 -35.96 -12.78
C ARG A 264 29.53 -35.28 -11.92
N ARG A 265 30.32 -34.38 -12.50
CA ARG A 265 31.36 -33.64 -11.80
C ARG A 265 30.76 -32.58 -10.87
N LEU A 266 29.77 -31.83 -11.32
CA LEU A 266 29.02 -30.87 -10.49
C LEU A 266 28.37 -31.54 -9.27
N GLN A 267 27.75 -32.71 -9.47
CA GLN A 267 27.11 -33.48 -8.41
C GLN A 267 28.08 -34.02 -7.35
N SER A 268 29.39 -34.06 -7.65
CA SER A 268 30.40 -34.41 -6.65
C SER A 268 30.69 -33.29 -5.65
N ALA A 269 30.37 -32.04 -5.99
CA ALA A 269 30.41 -30.90 -5.07
C ALA A 269 29.08 -30.71 -4.34
N ASP A 270 27.96 -30.72 -5.06
CA ASP A 270 26.61 -30.71 -4.48
C ASP A 270 25.66 -31.51 -5.38
N TRP A 271 25.00 -32.51 -4.80
CA TRP A 271 24.08 -33.40 -5.51
C TRP A 271 22.94 -32.68 -6.24
N ARG A 272 22.61 -31.45 -5.82
CA ARG A 272 21.57 -30.61 -6.44
C ARG A 272 22.01 -30.04 -7.79
N PHE A 273 23.31 -29.82 -7.98
CA PHE A 273 23.83 -29.14 -9.17
C PHE A 273 23.73 -30.00 -10.41
N ARG A 274 23.19 -29.45 -11.50
CA ARG A 274 22.99 -30.20 -12.75
C ARG A 274 23.18 -29.34 -13.98
N ALA A 275 23.93 -29.83 -14.97
CA ALA A 275 23.94 -29.23 -16.30
C ALA A 275 22.73 -29.74 -17.09
N LYS A 276 21.92 -28.81 -17.60
CA LYS A 276 20.70 -29.10 -18.36
C LYS A 276 20.59 -28.18 -19.56
N ARG A 277 19.80 -28.60 -20.56
CA ARG A 277 19.36 -27.71 -21.63
C ARG A 277 18.12 -26.95 -21.19
N TRP A 278 18.14 -25.64 -21.36
CA TRP A 278 17.04 -24.74 -21.09
C TRP A 278 16.89 -23.76 -22.25
N GLN A 279 15.71 -23.73 -22.88
CA GLN A 279 15.41 -22.86 -24.03
C GLN A 279 16.45 -22.91 -25.17
N GLY A 280 17.05 -24.08 -25.40
CA GLY A 280 18.09 -24.29 -26.43
C GLY A 280 19.52 -23.91 -26.01
N SER A 281 19.71 -23.36 -24.81
CA SER A 281 21.03 -23.06 -24.22
C SER A 281 21.41 -24.13 -23.18
N LEU A 282 22.71 -24.33 -22.95
CA LEU A 282 23.21 -25.17 -21.86
C LEU A 282 23.46 -24.32 -20.60
N VAL A 283 22.88 -24.72 -19.47
CA VAL A 283 22.93 -23.97 -18.19
C VAL A 283 23.27 -24.89 -17.02
N ILE A 284 23.73 -24.32 -15.91
CA ILE A 284 23.87 -25.04 -14.63
C ILE A 284 22.75 -24.63 -13.68
N ASP A 285 21.92 -25.58 -13.29
CA ASP A 285 20.89 -25.45 -12.27
C ASP A 285 21.50 -25.68 -10.88
N LEU A 286 21.36 -24.73 -9.97
CA LEU A 286 21.87 -24.85 -8.59
C LEU A 286 20.84 -25.44 -7.61
N GLY A 287 19.60 -25.68 -8.04
CA GLY A 287 18.54 -26.27 -7.22
C GLY A 287 17.80 -25.29 -6.30
N ASP A 288 18.12 -24.00 -6.35
CA ASP A 288 17.50 -22.90 -5.58
C ASP A 288 16.80 -21.86 -6.49
N LEU A 289 16.33 -22.31 -7.66
CA LEU A 289 15.77 -21.48 -8.74
C LEU A 289 16.78 -20.52 -9.39
N HIS A 290 18.07 -20.64 -9.06
CA HIS A 290 19.14 -19.93 -9.77
C HIS A 290 19.78 -20.81 -10.84
N GLU A 291 19.88 -20.27 -12.06
CA GLU A 291 20.45 -20.95 -13.21
C GLU A 291 21.59 -20.12 -13.80
N VAL A 292 22.81 -20.65 -13.72
CA VAL A 292 24.02 -19.97 -14.23
C VAL A 292 24.08 -20.12 -15.75
N GLY A 293 24.19 -18.99 -16.45
CA GLY A 293 24.26 -18.94 -17.91
C GLY A 293 22.89 -18.87 -18.61
N ALA A 294 21.77 -18.85 -17.87
CA ALA A 294 20.42 -18.87 -18.45
C ALA A 294 20.09 -17.65 -19.32
N ARG A 295 20.81 -16.53 -19.14
CA ARG A 295 20.65 -15.30 -19.95
C ARG A 295 21.52 -15.28 -21.20
N HIS A 296 22.35 -16.30 -21.39
CA HIS A 296 23.35 -16.36 -22.43
C HIS A 296 23.13 -17.58 -23.33
N GLN A 297 23.46 -17.45 -24.61
CA GLN A 297 23.20 -18.49 -25.61
C GLN A 297 24.42 -19.41 -25.77
N LEU A 298 24.67 -20.19 -24.73
CA LEU A 298 25.77 -21.16 -24.61
C LEU A 298 25.38 -22.44 -25.37
N ARG A 299 26.15 -22.79 -26.41
CA ARG A 299 25.80 -23.83 -27.40
C ARG A 299 26.10 -25.24 -26.92
N ASP A 300 27.20 -25.39 -26.19
CA ASP A 300 27.75 -26.68 -25.78
C ASP A 300 28.43 -26.61 -24.40
N GLY A 301 28.94 -27.76 -23.97
CA GLY A 301 29.61 -27.87 -22.68
C GLY A 301 30.95 -27.17 -22.60
N PHE A 302 31.62 -26.93 -23.74
CA PHE A 302 32.88 -26.19 -23.75
C PHE A 302 32.63 -24.71 -23.47
N GLU A 303 31.64 -24.11 -24.16
CA GLU A 303 31.22 -22.73 -23.90
C GLU A 303 30.71 -22.55 -22.47
N LEU A 304 29.93 -23.50 -21.95
CA LEU A 304 29.43 -23.45 -20.57
C LEU A 304 30.56 -23.47 -19.54
N VAL A 305 31.55 -24.35 -19.70
CA VAL A 305 32.67 -24.45 -18.76
C VAL A 305 33.51 -23.17 -18.80
N ASN A 306 33.87 -22.69 -19.98
CA ASN A 306 34.64 -21.45 -20.13
C ASN A 306 33.88 -20.23 -19.60
N PHE A 307 32.56 -20.16 -19.79
CA PHE A 307 31.72 -19.12 -19.20
C PHE A 307 31.83 -19.12 -17.67
N VAL A 308 31.71 -20.28 -17.02
CA VAL A 308 31.76 -20.38 -15.56
C VAL A 308 33.14 -20.02 -15.01
N LEU A 309 34.22 -20.46 -15.68
CA LEU A 309 35.59 -20.11 -15.30
C LEU A 309 35.84 -18.59 -15.44
N ALA A 310 35.40 -17.99 -16.55
CA ALA A 310 35.51 -16.55 -16.77
C ALA A 310 34.65 -15.75 -15.79
N LEU A 311 33.47 -16.27 -15.41
CA LEU A 311 32.60 -15.67 -14.42
C LEU A 311 33.26 -15.66 -13.04
N ASP A 312 33.85 -16.77 -12.61
CA ASP A 312 34.58 -16.82 -11.33
C ASP A 312 35.72 -15.79 -11.29
N GLN A 313 36.53 -15.71 -12.35
CA GLN A 313 37.59 -14.70 -12.47
C GLN A 313 37.06 -13.27 -12.41
N ALA A 314 35.95 -12.98 -13.09
CA ALA A 314 35.34 -11.65 -13.07
C ALA A 314 34.78 -11.28 -11.68
N LEU A 315 34.36 -12.28 -10.89
CA LEU A 315 33.77 -12.07 -9.56
C LEU A 315 34.79 -12.09 -8.42
N GLU A 316 36.02 -12.56 -8.64
CA GLU A 316 37.05 -12.76 -7.60
C GLU A 316 37.28 -11.52 -6.72
N ARG A 317 37.22 -10.32 -7.31
CA ARG A 317 37.42 -9.02 -6.62
C ARG A 317 36.18 -8.14 -6.64
N ALA A 318 35.05 -8.64 -7.13
CA ALA A 318 33.84 -7.86 -7.26
C ALA A 318 33.08 -7.78 -5.93
N GLU A 319 32.43 -6.65 -5.68
CA GLU A 319 31.53 -6.53 -4.53
C GLU A 319 30.35 -7.51 -4.69
N PRO A 320 29.99 -8.29 -3.66
CA PRO A 320 28.92 -9.28 -3.73
C PRO A 320 27.54 -8.62 -3.76
N CYS A 321 27.12 -8.22 -4.95
CA CYS A 321 25.82 -7.63 -5.23
C CYS A 321 25.32 -8.01 -6.63
N TRP A 322 24.03 -7.76 -6.89
CA TRP A 322 23.37 -8.05 -8.16
C TRP A 322 24.05 -7.40 -9.37
N ASP A 323 24.43 -6.12 -9.24
CA ASP A 323 25.02 -5.37 -10.35
C ASP A 323 26.40 -5.92 -10.73
N SER A 324 27.22 -6.26 -9.73
CA SER A 324 28.51 -6.91 -9.94
C SER A 324 28.37 -8.30 -10.56
N TYR A 325 27.39 -9.09 -10.11
CA TYR A 325 27.09 -10.38 -10.72
C TYR A 325 26.81 -10.23 -12.22
N HIS A 326 25.89 -9.32 -12.59
CA HIS A 326 25.53 -9.12 -13.98
C HIS A 326 26.66 -8.55 -14.83
N ARG A 327 27.46 -7.61 -14.30
CA ARG A 327 28.67 -7.16 -15.01
C ARG A 327 29.64 -8.32 -15.25
N GLY A 328 29.83 -9.19 -14.26
CA GLY A 328 30.62 -10.41 -14.38
C GLY A 328 30.09 -11.35 -15.46
N GLU A 329 28.78 -11.61 -15.48
CA GLU A 329 28.13 -12.43 -16.51
C GLU A 329 28.37 -11.89 -17.93
N HIS A 330 28.20 -10.59 -18.14
CA HIS A 330 28.45 -9.97 -19.45
C HIS A 330 29.91 -10.09 -19.87
N SER A 331 30.85 -9.85 -18.93
CA SER A 331 32.29 -9.98 -19.19
C SER A 331 32.67 -11.43 -19.54
N ALA A 332 32.13 -12.39 -18.80
CA ALA A 332 32.37 -13.82 -19.02
C ALA A 332 31.82 -14.27 -20.38
N PHE A 333 30.62 -13.83 -20.75
CA PHE A 333 30.04 -14.15 -22.05
C PHE A 333 30.82 -13.52 -23.21
N ALA A 334 31.24 -12.26 -23.09
CA ALA A 334 32.08 -11.61 -24.09
C ALA A 334 33.42 -12.33 -24.30
N GLN A 335 33.94 -13.02 -23.29
CA GLN A 335 35.12 -13.88 -23.44
C GLN A 335 34.80 -15.15 -24.25
N VAL A 336 33.66 -15.79 -23.99
CA VAL A 336 33.18 -16.94 -24.79
C VAL A 336 32.95 -16.54 -26.25
N GLU A 337 32.39 -15.36 -26.51
CA GLU A 337 32.21 -14.86 -27.87
C GLU A 337 33.55 -14.66 -28.60
N ARG A 338 34.56 -14.10 -27.92
CA ARG A 338 35.91 -13.99 -28.48
C ARG A 338 36.52 -15.35 -28.81
N MET A 339 36.43 -16.33 -27.91
CA MET A 339 36.89 -17.70 -28.18
C MET A 339 36.18 -18.31 -29.40
N ARG A 340 34.87 -18.06 -29.54
CA ARG A 340 34.08 -18.53 -30.68
C ARG A 340 34.56 -17.92 -31.99
N GLU A 341 34.92 -16.64 -32.00
CA GLU A 341 35.49 -15.97 -33.16
C GLU A 341 36.87 -16.52 -33.53
N GLU A 342 37.74 -16.74 -32.53
CA GLU A 342 39.08 -17.32 -32.70
C GLU A 342 38.99 -18.74 -33.30
N MET A 343 38.14 -19.60 -32.75
CA MET A 343 37.93 -20.96 -33.26
C MET A 343 37.34 -20.98 -34.69
N ALA A 344 36.53 -19.98 -35.04
CA ALA A 344 36.00 -19.84 -36.40
C ALA A 344 37.08 -19.41 -37.40
N GLN A 345 38.11 -18.68 -36.96
CA GLN A 345 39.23 -18.24 -37.78
C GLN A 345 40.29 -19.33 -37.98
N GLU A 346 40.44 -20.27 -37.05
CA GLU A 346 41.47 -21.32 -37.13
C GLU A 346 41.21 -22.39 -38.21
N GLY A 347 39.97 -22.61 -38.66
CA GLY A 347 39.64 -23.56 -39.74
C GLY A 347 40.06 -25.03 -39.45
N PRO A 348 39.58 -26.03 -40.21
CA PRO A 348 39.90 -27.42 -39.91
C PRO A 348 41.39 -27.71 -40.14
N PRO A 349 42.04 -28.58 -39.34
CA PRO A 349 43.44 -28.93 -39.54
C PRO A 349 43.62 -29.57 -40.92
N ARG A 350 44.50 -29.00 -41.75
CA ARG A 350 45.01 -29.66 -42.95
C ARG A 350 45.97 -30.79 -42.51
N GLY A 351 45.46 -32.01 -42.42
CA GLY A 351 46.25 -33.20 -42.07
C GLY A 351 45.62 -34.52 -42.51
N LEU A 352 45.94 -34.93 -43.74
CA LEU A 352 46.10 -36.28 -44.31
C LEU A 352 45.40 -37.52 -43.67
N GLY A 353 44.53 -38.16 -44.46
CA GLY A 353 44.13 -39.60 -44.41
C GLY A 353 43.19 -39.99 -43.26
N ASP A 354 42.00 -40.57 -43.43
CA ASP A 354 41.68 -41.70 -44.29
C ASP A 354 40.22 -41.71 -44.76
N VAL A 355 40.07 -42.33 -45.93
CA VAL A 355 38.85 -42.57 -46.70
C VAL A 355 37.85 -43.44 -45.92
N PHE A 356 36.59 -43.00 -45.82
CA PHE A 356 35.46 -43.94 -45.93
C PHE A 356 34.43 -43.44 -46.93
N ARG A 357 34.25 -44.30 -47.95
CA ARG A 357 33.43 -44.11 -49.14
C ARG A 357 31.97 -43.83 -48.78
N SER A 358 31.45 -42.82 -49.46
CA SER A 358 30.04 -42.69 -49.82
C SER A 358 29.51 -43.99 -50.46
N ASN A 359 28.54 -44.63 -49.80
CA ASN A 359 27.56 -45.47 -50.47
C ASN A 359 26.18 -44.92 -50.14
N GLN A 360 25.70 -43.99 -50.96
CA GLN A 360 24.28 -43.95 -51.27
C GLN A 360 23.95 -45.16 -52.16
N PRO A 361 22.72 -45.67 -52.06
CA PRO A 361 21.97 -45.77 -53.30
C PRO A 361 20.54 -45.24 -53.18
N THR A 362 20.25 -44.35 -54.14
CA THR A 362 19.03 -44.23 -54.96
C THR A 362 17.67 -43.98 -54.31
N GLN A 363 17.14 -42.82 -54.70
CA GLN A 363 15.72 -42.52 -54.90
C GLN A 363 14.98 -43.65 -55.63
N LEU A 364 13.77 -43.94 -55.18
CA LEU A 364 12.67 -44.47 -56.00
C LEU A 364 11.35 -43.85 -55.50
N ASP A 365 10.47 -43.61 -56.46
CA ASP A 365 9.31 -42.73 -56.47
C ASP A 365 8.18 -42.97 -55.44
N SER A 366 7.51 -41.84 -55.10
CA SER A 366 6.09 -41.56 -54.75
C SER A 366 4.99 -42.63 -55.04
N PRO A 367 3.70 -42.51 -54.61
CA PRO A 367 2.97 -41.44 -53.87
C PRO A 367 1.92 -41.92 -52.80
N LEU A 368 1.26 -40.95 -52.13
CA LEU A 368 -0.14 -40.94 -51.60
C LEU A 368 -0.61 -41.97 -50.53
N ARG A 369 -1.06 -41.43 -49.38
CA ARG A 369 -2.35 -41.67 -48.66
C ARG A 369 -2.25 -41.05 -47.25
N ALA A 370 -2.89 -39.92 -46.97
CA ALA A 370 -4.25 -39.84 -46.44
C ALA A 370 -4.48 -40.70 -45.18
N LEU A 371 -4.26 -40.09 -44.00
CA LEU A 371 -5.20 -39.96 -42.88
C LEU A 371 -4.59 -39.04 -41.80
#